data_AF-A0A9P6M5C5-F1
#
_entry.id   AF-A0A9P6M5C5-F1
#
_cell.length_a   1.000
_cell.length_b   1.000
_cell.length_c   1.000
_cell.angle_alpha   90.00
_cell.angle_beta   90.00
_cell.angle_gamma   90.00
#
_symmetry.space_group_name_H-M   'P 1'
#
loop_
_entity.id
_entity.type
_entity.pdbx_description
1 polymer ?
#
loop_
_entity_poly.entity_id
_entity_poly.type
_entity_poly.pdbx_seq_one_letter_code
_entity_poly.pdbx_strand_id
1 'polypeptide(L)'
;MDHIEEAVACALSPTADPALKQQATQYCEQVKASPDGWQSCLTLYIREPKSAPETRMFCLQVVEEVLMTRSNTLDESRLNYFRQTFMDYIQREFVNDGLDNTLSSEPSYLKNKFAHAVALLFRQTYLKSWPTFFTDMLSLIAALPQSSGKSNMKMVDLFLRILMSIDEEVVNTLTSRISSKEENSLNINIKDRMREQDVPRLANAWYELLTEYKERSLDFAEMLLRIVGVYVAWIDISLIVNERFVSLIYSFLMSSSIRNAAADCLTDIIKKGMKPLDKLQLISILGIVDVLQQIDLSVSLN
;
A
#
# COMPACT_ATOMS: atom_id res chain seq x y z
N MET A 1 -7.59 -28.05 -7.10
CA MET A 1 -6.72 -26.87 -7.23
C MET A 1 -6.13 -26.81 -8.64
N ASP A 2 -5.60 -27.92 -9.15
CA ASP A 2 -5.03 -28.03 -10.50
C ASP A 2 -6.01 -27.65 -11.63
N HIS A 3 -7.31 -27.96 -11.48
CA HIS A 3 -8.34 -27.55 -12.44
C HIS A 3 -8.51 -26.03 -12.59
N ILE A 4 -8.19 -25.23 -11.56
CA ILE A 4 -8.25 -23.75 -11.68
C ILE A 4 -7.10 -23.25 -12.56
N GLU A 5 -5.92 -23.85 -12.43
CA GLU A 5 -4.76 -23.46 -13.25
C GLU A 5 -4.96 -23.83 -14.71
N GLU A 6 -5.42 -25.05 -14.97
CA GLU A 6 -5.75 -25.52 -16.31
C GLU A 6 -6.82 -24.65 -16.95
N ALA A 7 -7.87 -24.29 -16.20
CA ALA A 7 -8.93 -23.43 -16.68
C ALA A 7 -8.42 -22.01 -16.99
N VAL A 8 -7.62 -21.40 -16.11
CA VAL A 8 -7.05 -20.06 -16.37
C VAL A 8 -6.12 -20.09 -17.57
N ALA A 9 -5.24 -21.09 -17.67
CA ALA A 9 -4.34 -21.26 -18.81
C ALA A 9 -5.10 -21.45 -20.14
N CYS A 10 -6.15 -22.27 -20.13
CA CYS A 10 -7.00 -22.49 -21.29
C CYS A 10 -7.78 -21.22 -21.68
N ALA A 11 -8.35 -20.51 -20.70
CA ALA A 11 -9.12 -19.28 -20.91
C ALA A 11 -8.26 -18.14 -21.48
N LEU A 12 -6.97 -18.09 -21.15
CA LEU A 12 -6.05 -17.06 -21.65
C LEU A 12 -5.31 -17.47 -22.93
N SER A 13 -5.36 -18.75 -23.31
CA SER A 13 -4.67 -19.23 -24.49
C SER A 13 -5.25 -18.62 -25.78
N PRO A 14 -4.39 -18.08 -26.68
CA PRO A 14 -4.82 -17.55 -27.97
C PRO A 14 -5.11 -18.65 -28.99
N THR A 15 -4.62 -19.87 -28.76
CA THR A 15 -4.73 -21.02 -29.68
C THR A 15 -5.66 -22.12 -29.17
N ALA A 16 -6.27 -21.95 -27.99
CA ALA A 16 -7.22 -22.92 -27.46
C ALA A 16 -8.47 -23.02 -28.34
N ASP A 17 -9.02 -24.22 -28.42
CA ASP A 17 -10.30 -24.46 -29.08
C ASP A 17 -11.40 -23.55 -28.48
N PRO A 18 -12.22 -22.88 -29.30
CA PRO A 18 -13.23 -21.95 -28.79
C PRO A 18 -14.22 -22.57 -27.78
N ALA A 19 -14.60 -23.84 -27.95
CA ALA A 19 -15.53 -24.50 -27.04
C ALA A 19 -14.86 -24.80 -25.69
N LEU A 20 -13.61 -25.29 -25.70
CA LEU A 20 -12.82 -25.48 -24.49
C LEU A 20 -12.56 -24.16 -23.76
N LYS A 21 -12.26 -23.09 -24.50
CA LYS A 21 -12.05 -21.75 -23.95
C LYS A 21 -13.31 -21.19 -23.27
N GLN A 22 -14.47 -21.42 -23.87
CA GLN A 22 -15.76 -21.06 -23.28
C GLN A 22 -16.03 -21.85 -22.01
N GLN A 23 -15.78 -23.17 -22.02
CA GLN A 23 -15.94 -24.03 -20.84
C GLN A 23 -15.02 -23.61 -19.69
N ALA A 24 -13.75 -23.33 -19.99
CA ALA A 24 -12.77 -22.87 -19.00
C ALA A 24 -13.19 -21.52 -18.39
N THR A 25 -13.69 -20.59 -19.20
CA THR A 25 -14.20 -19.30 -18.74
C THR A 25 -15.42 -19.47 -17.83
N GLN A 26 -16.37 -20.34 -18.22
CA GLN A 26 -17.53 -20.66 -17.38
C GLN A 26 -17.13 -21.27 -16.04
N TYR A 27 -16.13 -22.15 -16.02
CA TYR A 27 -15.60 -22.71 -14.78
C TYR A 27 -14.99 -21.62 -13.89
N CYS A 28 -14.18 -20.72 -14.45
CA CYS A 28 -13.63 -19.58 -13.70
C CYS A 28 -14.73 -18.70 -13.07
N GLU A 29 -15.82 -18.43 -13.79
CA GLU A 29 -16.96 -17.69 -13.26
C GLU A 29 -17.73 -18.48 -12.18
N GLN A 30 -17.84 -19.81 -12.30
CA GLN A 30 -18.40 -20.65 -11.24
C GLN A 30 -17.55 -20.61 -9.96
N VAL A 31 -16.22 -20.63 -10.10
CA VAL A 31 -15.30 -20.49 -8.96
C VAL A 31 -15.46 -19.14 -8.27
N LYS A 32 -15.59 -18.05 -9.04
CA LYS A 32 -15.87 -16.71 -8.50
C LYS A 32 -17.19 -16.67 -7.75
N ALA A 33 -18.27 -17.19 -8.36
CA ALA A 33 -19.61 -17.18 -7.78
C ALA A 33 -19.76 -18.10 -6.55
N SER A 34 -18.89 -19.11 -6.41
CA SER A 34 -18.93 -20.05 -5.30
C SER A 34 -18.70 -19.36 -3.95
N PRO A 35 -19.47 -19.68 -2.89
CA PRO A 35 -19.28 -19.14 -1.54
C PRO A 35 -17.88 -19.40 -0.94
N ASP A 36 -17.25 -20.52 -1.32
CA ASP A 36 -15.98 -20.98 -0.77
C ASP A 36 -14.86 -21.04 -1.83
N GLY A 37 -15.14 -20.59 -3.07
CA GLY A 37 -14.16 -20.59 -4.17
C GLY A 37 -12.91 -19.75 -3.87
N TRP A 38 -13.06 -18.70 -3.05
CA TRP A 38 -11.95 -17.87 -2.59
C TRP A 38 -10.94 -18.62 -1.73
N GLN A 39 -11.34 -19.66 -0.97
CA GLN A 39 -10.42 -20.44 -0.14
C GLN A 39 -9.44 -21.22 -1.00
N SER A 40 -9.96 -21.83 -2.07
CA SER A 40 -9.15 -22.53 -3.07
C SER A 40 -8.23 -21.54 -3.79
N CYS A 41 -8.73 -20.35 -4.16
CA CYS A 41 -7.94 -19.32 -4.81
C CYS A 41 -6.81 -18.80 -3.90
N LEU A 42 -7.12 -18.54 -2.63
CA LEU A 42 -6.14 -18.07 -1.66
C LEU A 42 -5.04 -19.10 -1.44
N THR A 43 -5.42 -20.37 -1.24
CA THR A 43 -4.46 -21.48 -1.11
C THR A 43 -3.58 -21.60 -2.35
N LEU A 44 -4.16 -21.49 -3.55
CA LEU A 44 -3.45 -21.55 -4.82
C LEU A 44 -2.52 -20.34 -5.06
N TYR A 45 -2.85 -19.18 -4.51
CA TYR A 45 -2.02 -17.98 -4.59
C TYR A 45 -0.73 -18.10 -3.75
N ILE A 46 -0.84 -18.67 -2.55
CA ILE A 46 0.26 -18.75 -1.57
C ILE A 46 1.03 -20.08 -1.57
N ARG A 47 0.65 -21.06 -2.40
CA ARG A 47 1.30 -22.38 -2.41
C ARG A 47 2.74 -22.31 -2.94
N GLU A 48 3.49 -23.36 -2.64
CA GLU A 48 4.80 -23.62 -3.24
C GLU A 48 4.81 -25.02 -3.90
N PRO A 49 5.36 -25.18 -5.12
CA PRO A 49 5.91 -24.13 -5.99
C PRO A 49 4.84 -23.14 -6.48
N LYS A 50 5.25 -21.90 -6.71
CA LYS A 50 4.36 -20.83 -7.19
C LYS A 50 3.67 -21.21 -8.49
N SER A 51 2.36 -21.01 -8.52
CA SER A 51 1.52 -21.09 -9.71
C SER A 51 1.89 -20.02 -10.73
N ALA A 52 1.45 -20.20 -11.99
CA ALA A 52 1.66 -19.21 -13.04
C ALA A 52 1.14 -17.82 -12.62
N PRO A 53 1.82 -16.71 -12.99
CA PRO A 53 1.42 -15.37 -12.56
C PRO A 53 -0.02 -15.00 -12.94
N GLU A 54 -0.51 -15.50 -14.07
CA GLU A 54 -1.88 -15.30 -14.56
C GLU A 54 -2.91 -15.96 -13.63
N THR A 55 -2.65 -17.20 -13.21
CA THR A 55 -3.48 -17.90 -12.22
C THR A 55 -3.47 -17.15 -10.90
N ARG A 56 -2.30 -16.71 -10.43
CA ARG A 56 -2.18 -15.97 -9.17
C ARG A 56 -2.93 -14.64 -9.20
N MET A 57 -2.90 -13.96 -10.35
CA MET A 57 -3.69 -12.75 -10.58
C MET A 57 -5.19 -13.04 -10.53
N PHE A 58 -5.65 -14.08 -11.22
CA PHE A 58 -7.04 -14.53 -11.14
C PHE A 58 -7.46 -14.84 -9.70
N CYS A 59 -6.63 -15.58 -8.96
CA CYS A 59 -6.90 -15.92 -7.56
C CYS A 59 -7.04 -14.68 -6.67
N LEU A 60 -6.16 -13.69 -6.82
CA LEU A 60 -6.28 -12.42 -6.09
C LEU A 60 -7.52 -11.63 -6.48
N GLN A 61 -7.94 -11.67 -7.76
CA GLN A 61 -9.20 -11.04 -8.17
C GLN A 61 -10.41 -11.65 -7.45
N VAL A 62 -10.47 -12.99 -7.33
CA VAL A 62 -11.54 -13.66 -6.59
C VAL A 62 -11.52 -13.28 -5.10
N VAL A 63 -10.33 -13.23 -4.50
CA VAL A 63 -10.16 -12.85 -3.08
C VAL A 63 -10.61 -11.41 -2.82
N GLU A 64 -10.20 -10.45 -3.66
CA GLU A 64 -10.62 -9.06 -3.52
C GLU A 64 -12.13 -8.89 -3.71
N GLU A 65 -12.71 -9.57 -4.70
CA GLU A 65 -14.15 -9.51 -4.94
C GLU A 65 -14.93 -9.96 -3.70
N VAL A 66 -14.47 -11.02 -3.03
CA VAL A 66 -15.07 -11.49 -1.77
C VAL A 66 -14.92 -10.47 -0.65
N LEU A 67 -13.72 -9.91 -0.47
CA LEU A 67 -13.46 -8.90 0.56
C LEU A 67 -14.23 -7.60 0.31
N MET A 68 -14.48 -7.23 -0.94
CA MET A 68 -15.15 -5.98 -1.30
C MET A 68 -16.69 -6.12 -1.33
N THR A 69 -17.20 -7.13 -2.04
CA THR A 69 -18.64 -7.23 -2.37
C THR A 69 -19.40 -8.16 -1.44
N ARG A 70 -18.71 -9.13 -0.83
CA ARG A 70 -19.30 -10.18 0.01
C ARG A 70 -18.84 -10.11 1.46
N SER A 71 -18.35 -8.95 1.91
CA SER A 71 -17.88 -8.71 3.28
C SER A 71 -18.89 -9.11 4.35
N ASN A 72 -20.19 -8.86 4.12
CA ASN A 72 -21.27 -9.26 5.04
C ASN A 72 -21.45 -10.77 5.20
N THR A 73 -20.90 -11.58 4.29
CA THR A 73 -20.92 -13.06 4.36
C THR A 73 -19.70 -13.64 5.06
N LEU A 74 -18.70 -12.80 5.36
CA LEU A 74 -17.49 -13.20 6.06
C LEU A 74 -17.72 -13.05 7.56
N ASP A 75 -17.77 -14.17 8.27
CA ASP A 75 -17.71 -14.19 9.72
C ASP A 75 -16.29 -13.91 10.22
N GLU A 76 -16.16 -13.73 11.53
CA GLU A 76 -14.87 -13.42 12.16
C GLU A 76 -13.83 -14.53 11.94
N SER A 77 -14.27 -15.78 11.88
CA SER A 77 -13.41 -16.94 11.60
C SER A 77 -12.77 -16.86 10.21
N ARG A 78 -13.57 -16.56 9.17
CA ARG A 78 -13.09 -16.39 7.80
C ARG A 78 -12.16 -15.18 7.67
N LEU A 79 -12.49 -14.06 8.32
CA LEU A 79 -11.61 -12.88 8.34
C LEU A 79 -10.27 -13.16 9.03
N ASN A 80 -10.30 -13.92 10.13
CA ASN A 80 -9.08 -14.33 10.81
C ASN A 80 -8.25 -15.32 9.96
N TYR A 81 -8.90 -16.21 9.21
CA TYR A 81 -8.20 -17.08 8.26
C TYR A 81 -7.50 -16.28 7.15
N PHE A 82 -8.15 -15.25 6.58
CA PHE A 82 -7.48 -14.31 5.66
C PHE A 82 -6.28 -13.64 6.31
N ARG A 83 -6.44 -13.11 7.53
CA ARG A 83 -5.35 -12.44 8.27
C ARG A 83 -4.16 -13.37 8.46
N GLN A 84 -4.38 -14.57 8.99
CA GLN A 84 -3.32 -15.55 9.23
C GLN A 84 -2.61 -15.91 7.93
N THR A 85 -3.37 -16.25 6.88
CA THR A 85 -2.82 -16.64 5.59
C THR A 85 -2.01 -15.52 4.93
N PHE A 86 -2.49 -14.27 5.00
CA PHE A 86 -1.76 -13.11 4.48
C PHE A 86 -0.49 -12.84 5.29
N MET A 87 -0.55 -12.90 6.62
CA MET A 87 0.62 -12.68 7.47
C MET A 87 1.68 -13.77 7.27
N ASP A 88 1.27 -15.04 7.14
CA ASP A 88 2.18 -16.15 6.85
C ASP A 88 2.87 -15.96 5.51
N TYR A 89 2.12 -15.55 4.48
CA TYR A 89 2.66 -15.23 3.17
C TYR A 89 3.63 -14.04 3.21
N ILE A 90 3.28 -12.97 3.94
CA ILE A 90 4.15 -11.80 4.12
C ILE A 90 5.46 -12.21 4.79
N GLN A 91 5.39 -12.96 5.89
CA GLN A 91 6.57 -13.41 6.62
C GLN A 91 7.44 -14.32 5.74
N ARG A 92 6.84 -15.22 4.98
CA ARG A 92 7.61 -16.12 4.11
C ARG A 92 8.31 -15.37 2.97
N GLU A 93 7.56 -14.61 2.17
CA GLU A 93 8.06 -14.02 0.91
C GLU A 93 8.79 -12.69 1.07
N PHE A 94 8.38 -11.87 2.04
CA PHE A 94 8.90 -10.51 2.19
C PHE A 94 9.83 -10.37 3.39
N VAL A 95 9.84 -11.34 4.32
CA VAL A 95 10.70 -11.30 5.51
C VAL A 95 11.78 -12.38 5.45
N ASN A 96 11.40 -13.67 5.42
CA ASN A 96 12.31 -14.80 5.58
C ASN A 96 13.13 -15.10 4.32
N ASP A 97 12.50 -15.04 3.14
CA ASP A 97 13.17 -15.17 1.84
C ASP A 97 14.01 -13.91 1.48
N GLY A 98 14.16 -12.97 2.41
CA GLY A 98 14.72 -11.62 2.22
C GLY A 98 16.13 -11.40 2.74
N LEU A 99 16.92 -12.45 3.01
CA LEU A 99 18.26 -12.31 3.60
C LEU A 99 19.26 -11.53 2.71
N ASP A 100 18.96 -11.35 1.41
CA ASP A 100 19.88 -10.72 0.46
C ASP A 100 19.71 -9.20 0.27
N ASN A 101 18.87 -8.50 1.06
CA ASN A 101 18.63 -7.05 0.88
C ASN A 101 18.21 -6.65 -0.56
N THR A 102 17.67 -7.59 -1.33
CA THR A 102 17.18 -7.40 -2.70
C THR A 102 15.67 -7.20 -2.74
N LEU A 103 15.16 -6.63 -3.84
CA LEU A 103 13.72 -6.56 -4.08
C LEU A 103 13.12 -7.96 -4.25
N SER A 104 11.83 -8.10 -3.92
CA SER A 104 11.09 -9.35 -4.18
C SER A 104 11.09 -9.66 -5.68
N SER A 105 11.24 -10.94 -6.03
CA SER A 105 11.12 -11.43 -7.42
C SER A 105 9.69 -11.36 -7.94
N GLU A 106 8.72 -11.07 -7.08
CA GLU A 106 7.32 -10.94 -7.47
C GLU A 106 7.09 -9.76 -8.44
N PRO A 107 6.38 -9.99 -9.56
CA PRO A 107 5.98 -8.93 -10.46
C PRO A 107 5.23 -7.79 -9.75
N SER A 108 5.52 -6.54 -10.14
CA SER A 108 4.93 -5.35 -9.52
C SER A 108 3.40 -5.35 -9.51
N TYR A 109 2.75 -5.87 -10.55
CA TYR A 109 1.29 -5.94 -10.61
C TYR A 109 0.71 -6.91 -9.58
N LEU A 110 1.39 -8.04 -9.28
CA LEU A 110 0.96 -8.96 -8.22
C LEU A 110 1.17 -8.34 -6.84
N LYS A 111 2.29 -7.64 -6.61
CA LYS A 111 2.53 -6.91 -5.36
C LYS A 111 1.46 -5.85 -5.10
N ASN A 112 1.10 -5.07 -6.13
CA ASN A 112 0.02 -4.08 -6.03
C ASN A 112 -1.33 -4.75 -5.73
N LYS A 113 -1.65 -5.82 -6.46
CA LYS A 113 -2.91 -6.54 -6.25
C LYS A 113 -3.00 -7.15 -4.85
N PHE A 114 -1.89 -7.73 -4.37
CA PHE A 114 -1.84 -8.25 -3.01
C PHE A 114 -1.94 -7.14 -1.95
N ALA A 115 -1.26 -6.00 -2.15
CA ALA A 115 -1.36 -4.85 -1.26
C ALA A 115 -2.80 -4.32 -1.16
N HIS A 116 -3.52 -4.27 -2.28
CA HIS A 116 -4.93 -3.90 -2.31
C HIS A 116 -5.81 -4.92 -1.57
N ALA A 117 -5.61 -6.23 -1.78
CA ALA A 117 -6.31 -7.25 -0.99
C ALA A 117 -6.06 -7.12 0.53
N VAL A 118 -4.83 -6.78 0.94
CA VAL A 118 -4.51 -6.50 2.36
C VAL A 118 -5.23 -5.25 2.86
N ALA A 119 -5.33 -4.18 2.06
CA ALA A 119 -6.07 -2.97 2.41
C ALA A 119 -7.58 -3.24 2.58
N LEU A 120 -8.17 -4.08 1.72
CA LEU A 120 -9.58 -4.50 1.84
C LEU A 120 -9.84 -5.33 3.11
N LEU A 121 -8.90 -6.19 3.48
CA LEU A 121 -8.98 -6.93 4.75
C LEU A 121 -8.85 -5.96 5.94
N PHE A 122 -7.85 -5.07 5.91
CA PHE A 122 -7.63 -4.03 6.91
C PHE A 122 -8.91 -3.24 7.18
N ARG A 123 -9.60 -2.78 6.14
CA ARG A 123 -10.84 -2.03 6.25
C ARG A 123 -11.92 -2.75 7.07
N GLN A 124 -11.98 -4.08 7.00
CA GLN A 124 -12.97 -4.89 7.71
C GLN A 124 -12.57 -5.22 9.15
N THR A 125 -11.27 -5.38 9.40
CA THR A 125 -10.77 -5.90 10.68
C THR A 125 -10.21 -4.83 11.62
N TYR A 126 -9.77 -3.68 11.10
CA TYR A 126 -8.98 -2.70 11.86
C TYR A 126 -9.68 -2.15 13.11
N LEU A 127 -10.96 -1.78 13.00
CA LEU A 127 -11.74 -1.29 14.16
C LEU A 127 -12.25 -2.41 15.08
N LYS A 128 -11.97 -3.67 14.76
CA LYS A 128 -12.53 -4.86 15.42
C LYS A 128 -11.42 -5.81 15.86
N SER A 129 -11.15 -6.84 15.06
CA SER A 129 -10.29 -7.97 15.40
C SER A 129 -8.80 -7.73 15.14
N TRP A 130 -8.42 -6.65 14.44
CA TRP A 130 -7.03 -6.34 14.12
C TRP A 130 -6.64 -4.85 14.34
N PRO A 131 -6.80 -4.32 15.56
CA PRO A 131 -6.41 -2.94 15.87
C PRO A 131 -4.90 -2.70 15.85
N THR A 132 -4.09 -3.77 15.95
CA THR A 132 -2.62 -3.70 15.97
C THR A 132 -1.98 -3.65 14.59
N PHE A 133 -2.77 -3.62 13.50
CA PHE A 133 -2.30 -3.74 12.11
C PHE A 133 -0.99 -2.98 11.80
N PHE A 134 -0.93 -1.68 12.06
CA PHE A 134 0.26 -0.88 11.76
C PHE A 134 1.45 -1.25 12.66
N THR A 135 1.19 -1.63 13.91
CA THR A 135 2.25 -2.11 14.82
C THR A 135 2.86 -3.40 14.28
N ASP A 136 2.01 -4.34 13.87
CA ASP A 136 2.42 -5.64 13.34
C ASP A 136 3.23 -5.44 12.04
N MET A 137 2.74 -4.60 11.12
CA MET A 137 3.44 -4.31 9.86
C MET A 137 4.79 -3.60 10.05
N LEU A 138 4.85 -2.59 10.93
CA LEU A 138 6.10 -1.88 11.22
C LEU A 138 7.13 -2.81 11.89
N SER A 139 6.68 -3.77 12.71
CA SER A 139 7.57 -4.77 13.32
C SER A 139 8.27 -5.66 12.29
N LEU A 140 7.64 -5.90 11.13
CA LEU A 140 8.21 -6.69 10.03
C LEU A 140 9.19 -5.87 9.17
N ILE A 141 9.11 -4.54 9.20
CA ILE A 141 10.04 -3.63 8.53
C ILE A 141 11.34 -3.49 9.33
N ALA A 142 11.22 -3.50 10.66
CA ALA A 142 12.34 -3.35 11.58
C ALA A 142 13.45 -4.36 11.28
N ALA A 143 14.70 -3.93 11.54
CA ALA A 143 15.89 -4.70 11.22
C ALA A 143 15.78 -6.13 11.79
N LEU A 144 15.82 -7.12 10.90
CA LEU A 144 15.97 -8.51 11.32
C LEU A 144 17.27 -8.60 12.15
N PRO A 145 17.33 -9.44 13.21
CA PRO A 145 18.51 -9.54 14.08
C PRO A 145 19.84 -9.83 13.35
N GLN A 146 19.76 -10.36 12.12
CA GLN A 146 20.90 -10.70 11.27
C GLN A 146 21.24 -9.63 10.21
N SER A 147 20.43 -8.57 10.10
CA SER A 147 20.67 -7.43 9.22
C SER A 147 21.45 -6.36 9.96
N SER A 148 22.24 -5.55 9.25
CA SER A 148 23.15 -4.52 9.78
C SER A 148 22.43 -3.31 10.42
N GLY A 149 21.31 -3.53 11.12
CA GLY A 149 20.43 -2.47 11.63
C GLY A 149 19.60 -1.74 10.56
N LYS A 150 19.57 -2.24 9.32
CA LYS A 150 18.87 -1.63 8.19
C LYS A 150 17.48 -2.22 8.00
N SER A 151 16.54 -1.43 7.46
CA SER A 151 15.18 -1.91 7.19
C SER A 151 15.14 -2.98 6.09
N ASN A 152 14.13 -3.85 6.15
CA ASN A 152 13.91 -4.86 5.10
C ASN A 152 13.26 -4.23 3.86
N MET A 153 14.03 -4.09 2.76
CA MET A 153 13.57 -3.47 1.51
C MET A 153 12.33 -4.14 0.90
N LYS A 154 12.22 -5.47 0.95
CA LYS A 154 11.05 -6.19 0.42
C LYS A 154 9.79 -5.81 1.20
N MET A 155 9.90 -5.78 2.53
CA MET A 155 8.78 -5.41 3.39
C MET A 155 8.44 -3.92 3.29
N VAL A 156 9.45 -3.03 3.15
CA VAL A 156 9.21 -1.60 2.92
C VAL A 156 8.47 -1.38 1.60
N ASP A 157 8.86 -2.04 0.51
CA ASP A 157 8.17 -1.92 -0.80
C ASP A 157 6.71 -2.36 -0.69
N LEU A 158 6.45 -3.51 -0.05
CA LEU A 158 5.09 -3.99 0.16
C LEU A 158 4.28 -3.04 1.06
N PHE A 159 4.87 -2.58 2.16
CA PHE A 159 4.18 -1.71 3.12
C PHE A 159 3.77 -0.38 2.49
N LEU A 160 4.64 0.23 1.67
CA LEU A 160 4.32 1.49 1.01
C LEU A 160 3.21 1.31 -0.04
N ARG A 161 3.16 0.17 -0.75
CA ARG A 161 2.02 -0.17 -1.61
C ARG A 161 0.73 -0.34 -0.81
N ILE A 162 0.80 -0.98 0.36
CA ILE A 162 -0.36 -1.14 1.26
C ILE A 162 -0.86 0.22 1.74
N LEU A 163 0.03 1.14 2.14
CA LEU A 163 -0.37 2.49 2.55
C LEU A 163 -1.05 3.26 1.40
N MET A 164 -0.53 3.17 0.17
CA MET A 164 -1.20 3.75 -1.00
C MET A 164 -2.61 3.15 -1.18
N SER A 165 -2.75 1.81 -1.12
CA SER A 165 -4.05 1.16 -1.25
C SER A 165 -5.02 1.50 -0.11
N ILE A 166 -4.54 1.69 1.11
CA ILE A 166 -5.37 2.15 2.23
C ILE A 166 -5.88 3.56 1.98
N ASP A 167 -5.03 4.46 1.46
CA ASP A 167 -5.48 5.80 1.10
C ASP A 167 -6.57 5.75 0.01
N GLU A 168 -6.37 4.99 -1.05
CA GLU A 168 -7.34 4.83 -2.14
C GLU A 168 -8.69 4.28 -1.64
N GLU A 169 -8.67 3.25 -0.79
CA GLU A 169 -9.89 2.56 -0.31
C GLU A 169 -10.60 3.24 0.87
N VAL A 170 -9.87 3.99 1.70
CA VAL A 170 -10.43 4.58 2.94
C VAL A 170 -10.56 6.11 2.84
N VAL A 171 -9.60 6.78 2.19
CA VAL A 171 -9.49 8.26 2.20
C VAL A 171 -10.01 8.86 0.89
N ASN A 172 -9.44 8.44 -0.24
CA ASN A 172 -9.71 8.96 -1.58
C ASN A 172 -10.63 8.04 -2.37
N THR A 173 -11.73 7.63 -1.74
CA THR A 173 -12.77 6.87 -2.44
C THR A 173 -13.42 7.78 -3.50
N LEU A 174 -12.94 7.69 -4.75
CA LEU A 174 -13.63 8.26 -5.92
C LEU A 174 -15.09 7.75 -5.98
N THR A 175 -15.32 6.58 -5.39
CA THR A 175 -16.60 5.89 -5.19
C THR A 175 -17.44 6.42 -4.03
N SER A 176 -16.94 7.34 -3.18
CA SER A 176 -17.66 7.90 -2.00
C SER A 176 -19.04 8.49 -2.37
N ARG A 177 -19.22 8.96 -3.61
CA ARG A 177 -20.50 9.47 -4.11
C ARG A 177 -21.55 8.38 -4.38
N ILE A 178 -21.13 7.12 -4.45
CA ILE A 178 -21.95 5.92 -4.76
C ILE A 178 -22.04 4.98 -3.53
N SER A 179 -21.09 5.09 -2.58
CA SER A 179 -21.05 4.31 -1.34
C SER A 179 -22.19 4.58 -0.37
N SER A 180 -22.58 3.55 0.38
CA SER A 180 -23.66 3.66 1.37
C SER A 180 -23.26 4.59 2.54
N LYS A 181 -24.24 5.11 3.27
CA LYS A 181 -23.99 5.94 4.46
C LYS A 181 -23.17 5.19 5.51
N GLU A 182 -23.36 3.88 5.61
CA GLU A 182 -22.64 3.00 6.55
C GLU A 182 -21.17 2.86 6.17
N GLU A 183 -20.87 2.68 4.88
CA GLU A 183 -19.50 2.60 4.37
C GLU A 183 -18.72 3.91 4.57
N ASN A 184 -19.37 5.04 4.31
CA ASN A 184 -18.77 6.36 4.56
C ASN A 184 -18.50 6.57 6.06
N SER A 185 -19.43 6.14 6.92
CA SER A 185 -19.25 6.22 8.38
C SER A 185 -18.11 5.34 8.87
N LEU A 186 -17.99 4.12 8.33
CA LEU A 186 -16.87 3.22 8.62
C LEU A 186 -15.53 3.85 8.24
N ASN A 187 -15.42 4.41 7.04
CA ASN A 187 -14.19 5.04 6.56
C ASN A 187 -13.80 6.26 7.42
N ILE A 188 -14.77 7.07 7.86
CA ILE A 188 -14.52 8.18 8.80
C ILE A 188 -13.96 7.65 10.12
N ASN A 189 -14.60 6.64 10.71
CA ASN A 189 -14.16 6.06 11.97
C ASN A 189 -12.75 5.44 11.87
N ILE A 190 -12.43 4.79 10.75
CA ILE A 190 -11.08 4.27 10.47
C ILE A 190 -10.08 5.43 10.45
N LYS A 191 -10.36 6.49 9.70
CA LYS A 191 -9.47 7.66 9.60
C LYS A 191 -9.24 8.33 10.94
N ASP A 192 -10.29 8.53 11.72
CA ASP A 192 -10.19 9.16 13.04
C ASP A 192 -9.34 8.29 13.98
N ARG A 193 -9.59 6.98 14.00
CA ARG A 193 -8.83 6.02 14.80
C ARG A 193 -7.36 5.93 14.39
N MET A 194 -7.07 5.98 13.08
CA MET A 194 -5.72 6.04 12.55
C MET A 194 -5.03 7.33 12.97
N ARG A 195 -5.72 8.48 12.81
CA ARG A 195 -5.19 9.80 13.12
C ARG A 195 -4.77 9.93 14.57
N GLU A 196 -5.57 9.38 15.49
CA GLU A 196 -5.30 9.47 16.92
C GLU A 196 -4.16 8.58 17.39
N GLN A 197 -4.01 7.36 16.84
CA GLN A 197 -3.11 6.37 17.44
C GLN A 197 -1.95 5.94 16.54
N ASP A 198 -2.16 5.82 15.23
CA ASP A 198 -1.21 5.17 14.33
C ASP A 198 -0.42 6.17 13.49
N VAL A 199 -1.06 7.26 13.06
CA VAL A 199 -0.43 8.28 12.22
C VAL A 199 0.81 8.92 12.85
N PRO A 200 0.87 9.26 14.16
CA PRO A 200 2.11 9.75 14.77
C PRO A 200 3.28 8.75 14.65
N ARG A 201 2.99 7.44 14.78
CA ARG A 201 3.98 6.38 14.61
C ARG A 201 4.39 6.22 13.15
N LEU A 202 3.43 6.28 12.23
CA LEU A 202 3.69 6.25 10.79
C LEU A 202 4.56 7.43 10.36
N ALA A 203 4.29 8.64 10.85
CA ALA A 203 5.10 9.83 10.55
C ALA A 203 6.55 9.67 11.03
N ASN A 204 6.77 9.07 12.20
CA ASN A 204 8.12 8.72 12.66
C ASN A 204 8.79 7.69 11.76
N ALA A 205 8.08 6.61 11.40
CA ALA A 205 8.60 5.60 10.49
C ALA A 205 8.94 6.18 9.10
N TRP A 206 8.10 7.06 8.54
CA TRP A 206 8.40 7.72 7.27
C TRP A 206 9.65 8.59 7.36
N TYR A 207 9.85 9.32 8.46
CA TYR A 207 11.05 10.12 8.66
C TYR A 207 12.32 9.24 8.74
N GLU A 208 12.27 8.17 9.52
CA GLU A 208 13.39 7.22 9.67
C GLU A 208 13.74 6.56 8.33
N LEU A 209 12.72 6.07 7.61
CA LEU A 209 12.90 5.45 6.31
C LEU A 209 13.41 6.47 5.28
N LEU A 210 12.87 7.69 5.21
CA LEU A 210 13.39 8.73 4.31
C LEU A 210 14.86 9.02 4.61
N THR A 211 15.24 9.07 5.88
CA THR A 211 16.64 9.29 6.29
C THR A 211 17.54 8.13 5.82
N GLU A 212 17.09 6.88 5.96
CA GLU A 212 17.82 5.70 5.50
C GLU A 212 17.93 5.65 3.96
N TYR A 213 16.81 5.83 3.26
CA TYR A 213 16.72 5.66 1.80
C TYR A 213 17.29 6.83 1.02
N LYS A 214 17.55 7.96 1.67
CA LYS A 214 18.31 9.07 1.07
C LYS A 214 19.64 8.64 0.47
N GLU A 215 20.33 7.71 1.13
CA GLU A 215 21.62 7.19 0.66
C GLU A 215 21.51 5.77 0.07
N ARG A 216 20.48 5.01 0.45
CA ARG A 216 20.32 3.61 0.05
C ARG A 216 19.63 3.42 -1.30
N SER A 217 18.52 4.13 -1.55
CA SER A 217 17.77 4.03 -2.81
C SER A 217 16.78 5.18 -2.94
N LEU A 218 16.98 6.02 -3.96
CA LEU A 218 16.13 7.18 -4.21
C LEU A 218 14.72 6.80 -4.66
N ASP A 219 14.53 5.66 -5.32
CA ASP A 219 13.20 5.17 -5.72
C ASP A 219 12.28 4.95 -4.51
N PHE A 220 12.83 4.43 -3.40
CA PHE A 220 12.09 4.28 -2.15
C PHE A 220 11.81 5.62 -1.49
N ALA A 221 12.78 6.53 -1.51
CA ALA A 221 12.59 7.88 -0.99
C ALA A 221 11.49 8.63 -1.79
N GLU A 222 11.43 8.46 -3.10
CA GLU A 222 10.37 9.01 -3.95
C GLU A 222 9.00 8.45 -3.57
N MET A 223 8.87 7.12 -3.42
CA MET A 223 7.62 6.49 -3.01
C MET A 223 7.18 6.93 -1.61
N LEU A 224 8.12 7.11 -0.68
CA LEU A 224 7.85 7.65 0.66
C LEU A 224 7.37 9.10 0.62
N LEU A 225 8.00 9.97 -0.18
CA LEU A 225 7.58 11.36 -0.34
C LEU A 225 6.16 11.43 -0.90
N ARG A 226 5.82 10.58 -1.87
CA ARG A 226 4.46 10.45 -2.39
C ARG A 226 3.45 10.02 -1.32
N ILE A 227 3.79 9.03 -0.49
CA ILE A 227 2.95 8.62 0.65
C ILE A 227 2.72 9.79 1.61
N VAL A 228 3.78 10.51 1.98
CA VAL A 228 3.67 11.67 2.86
C VAL A 228 2.73 12.72 2.25
N GLY A 229 2.91 13.07 0.98
CA GLY A 229 2.06 14.05 0.28
C GLY A 229 0.57 13.68 0.32
N VAL A 230 0.25 12.43 0.00
CA VAL A 230 -1.13 11.92 0.01
C VAL A 230 -1.75 11.96 1.42
N TYR A 231 -1.02 11.52 2.45
CA TYR A 231 -1.53 11.48 3.83
C TYR A 231 -1.67 12.88 4.46
N VAL A 232 -0.81 13.84 4.09
CA VAL A 232 -0.84 15.22 4.61
C VAL A 232 -2.21 15.87 4.43
N ALA A 233 -3.00 15.49 3.43
CA ALA A 233 -4.34 16.03 3.21
C ALA A 233 -5.25 15.94 4.45
N TRP A 234 -5.18 14.85 5.22
CA TRP A 234 -6.15 14.55 6.29
C TRP A 234 -5.55 14.36 7.69
N ILE A 235 -4.23 14.24 7.83
CA ILE A 235 -3.56 14.11 9.13
C ILE A 235 -3.31 15.46 9.81
N ASP A 236 -2.82 15.44 11.06
CA ASP A 236 -2.27 16.63 11.70
C ASP A 236 -0.98 17.07 11.00
N ILE A 237 -0.95 18.31 10.52
CA ILE A 237 0.16 18.86 9.75
C ILE A 237 1.44 19.00 10.58
N SER A 238 1.35 19.17 11.90
CA SER A 238 2.51 19.35 12.78
C SER A 238 3.43 18.11 12.81
N LEU A 239 2.90 16.93 12.49
CA LEU A 239 3.66 15.69 12.40
C LEU A 239 4.67 15.70 11.24
N ILE A 240 4.38 16.48 10.19
CA ILE A 240 5.24 16.59 8.98
C ILE A 240 5.91 17.97 8.92
N VAL A 241 5.23 19.04 9.32
CA VAL A 241 5.77 20.40 9.30
C VAL A 241 6.44 20.69 10.64
N ASN A 242 7.62 20.10 10.81
CA ASN A 242 8.56 20.38 11.88
C ASN A 242 9.97 20.46 11.30
N GLU A 243 10.89 21.07 12.05
CA GLU A 243 12.24 21.39 11.60
C GLU A 243 12.98 20.19 10.99
N ARG A 244 12.95 19.03 11.66
CA ARG A 244 13.67 17.83 11.18
C ARG A 244 13.15 17.32 9.84
N PHE A 245 11.83 17.25 9.69
CA PHE A 245 11.22 16.61 8.52
C PHE A 245 11.28 17.56 7.32
N VAL A 246 11.00 18.85 7.53
CA VAL A 246 11.11 19.89 6.50
C VAL A 246 12.54 20.00 5.99
N SER A 247 13.55 19.99 6.87
CA SER A 247 14.96 20.01 6.48
C SER A 247 15.34 18.79 5.62
N LEU A 248 14.80 17.61 5.95
CA LEU A 248 15.01 16.40 5.16
C LEU A 248 14.39 16.52 3.76
N ILE A 249 13.14 17.01 3.66
CA ILE A 249 12.47 17.27 2.38
C ILE A 249 13.27 18.26 1.52
N TYR A 250 13.79 19.35 2.12
CA TYR A 250 14.63 20.29 1.39
C TYR A 250 15.95 19.69 0.94
N SER A 251 16.54 18.77 1.70
CA SER A 251 17.73 18.06 1.24
C SER A 251 17.46 17.21 -0.02
N PHE A 252 16.25 16.68 -0.19
CA PHE A 252 15.83 16.02 -1.42
C PHE A 252 15.56 16.99 -2.55
N LEU A 253 14.97 18.16 -2.26
CA LEU A 253 14.71 19.21 -3.25
C LEU A 253 16.00 19.72 -3.92
N MET A 254 17.10 19.76 -3.17
CA MET A 254 18.41 20.15 -3.71
C MET A 254 19.04 19.08 -4.62
N SER A 255 18.60 17.82 -4.53
CA SER A 255 19.10 16.73 -5.37
C SER A 255 18.31 16.62 -6.67
N SER A 256 18.95 16.81 -7.82
CA SER A 256 18.30 16.84 -9.14
C SER A 256 17.52 15.56 -9.48
N SER A 257 17.94 14.40 -8.97
CA SER A 257 17.32 13.11 -9.26
C SER A 257 15.97 12.88 -8.58
N ILE A 258 15.70 13.52 -7.43
CA ILE A 258 14.49 13.34 -6.62
C ILE A 258 13.75 14.66 -6.34
N ARG A 259 14.27 15.76 -6.90
CA ARG A 259 13.73 17.12 -6.75
C ARG A 259 12.23 17.20 -7.02
N ASN A 260 11.76 16.56 -8.09
CA ASN A 260 10.35 16.61 -8.47
C ASN A 260 9.46 15.97 -7.40
N ALA A 261 9.82 14.79 -6.89
CA ALA A 261 9.07 14.12 -5.84
C ALA A 261 9.04 14.95 -4.54
N ALA A 262 10.16 15.61 -4.19
CA ALA A 262 10.21 16.51 -3.04
C ALA A 262 9.35 17.77 -3.26
N ALA A 263 9.37 18.36 -4.46
CA ALA A 263 8.56 19.50 -4.83
C ALA A 263 7.07 19.17 -4.82
N ASP A 264 6.67 18.00 -5.32
CA ASP A 264 5.30 17.51 -5.28
C ASP A 264 4.83 17.30 -3.83
N CYS A 265 5.65 16.68 -2.99
CA CYS A 265 5.36 16.53 -1.55
C CYS A 265 5.19 17.89 -0.84
N LEU A 266 6.06 18.87 -1.12
CA LEU A 266 5.92 20.23 -0.58
C LEU A 266 4.64 20.90 -1.09
N THR A 267 4.31 20.69 -2.35
CA THR A 267 3.09 21.20 -2.97
C THR A 267 1.86 20.64 -2.27
N ASP A 268 1.84 19.35 -1.93
CA ASP A 268 0.74 18.73 -1.18
C ASP A 268 0.62 19.29 0.25
N ILE A 269 1.75 19.54 0.92
CA ILE A 269 1.78 20.24 2.21
C ILE A 269 1.14 21.63 2.12
N ILE A 270 1.51 22.40 1.09
CA ILE A 270 0.99 23.76 0.88
C ILE A 270 -0.50 23.71 0.51
N LYS A 271 -0.93 22.72 -0.28
CA LYS A 271 -2.33 22.55 -0.71
C LYS A 271 -3.29 22.15 0.41
N LYS A 272 -2.81 21.66 1.56
CA LYS A 272 -3.66 21.22 2.67
C LYS A 272 -4.71 22.29 3.04
N GLY A 273 -5.99 21.93 3.08
CA GLY A 273 -7.05 22.86 3.50
C GLY A 273 -6.89 23.30 4.97
N MET A 274 -6.79 24.60 5.21
CA MET A 274 -6.74 25.20 6.55
C MET A 274 -7.18 26.68 6.52
N LYS A 275 -7.37 27.30 7.69
CA LYS A 275 -7.81 28.71 7.76
C LYS A 275 -6.74 29.63 7.15
N PRO A 276 -7.13 30.79 6.58
CA PRO A 276 -6.17 31.70 5.93
C PRO A 276 -5.00 32.12 6.82
N LEU A 277 -5.24 32.40 8.11
CA LEU A 277 -4.19 32.79 9.05
C LEU A 277 -3.18 31.66 9.28
N ASP A 278 -3.67 30.44 9.55
CA ASP A 278 -2.82 29.27 9.75
C ASP A 278 -2.03 28.93 8.48
N LYS A 279 -2.62 29.19 7.29
CA LYS A 279 -1.95 29.02 5.99
C LYS A 279 -0.79 29.99 5.82
N LEU A 280 -0.97 31.26 6.20
CA LEU A 280 0.12 32.24 6.17
C LEU A 280 1.25 31.85 7.12
N GLN A 281 0.91 31.38 8.33
CA GLN A 281 1.91 30.87 9.28
C GLN A 281 2.67 29.67 8.72
N LEU A 282 1.96 28.70 8.12
CA LEU A 282 2.58 27.55 7.45
C LEU A 282 3.58 28.00 6.37
N ILE A 283 3.17 28.89 5.46
CA ILE A 283 4.03 29.39 4.39
C ILE A 283 5.25 30.10 4.96
N SER A 284 5.07 30.88 6.03
CA SER A 284 6.17 31.55 6.74
C SER A 284 7.14 30.55 7.39
N ILE A 285 6.63 29.49 8.03
CA ILE A 285 7.47 28.47 8.68
C ILE A 285 8.26 27.66 7.67
N LEU A 286 7.66 27.36 6.51
CA LEU A 286 8.35 26.64 5.45
C LEU A 286 9.47 27.47 4.81
N GLY A 287 9.38 28.81 4.83
CA GLY A 287 10.44 29.65 4.24
C GLY A 287 10.63 29.38 2.74
N ILE A 288 9.54 29.02 2.03
CA ILE A 288 9.58 28.53 0.65
C ILE A 288 10.29 29.52 -0.29
N VAL A 289 10.09 30.82 -0.06
CA VAL A 289 10.70 31.87 -0.91
C VAL A 289 12.22 31.80 -0.86
N ASP A 290 12.80 31.63 0.32
CA ASP A 290 14.25 31.57 0.50
C ASP A 290 14.82 30.29 -0.12
N VAL A 291 14.11 29.17 0.04
CA VAL A 291 14.49 27.89 -0.55
C VAL A 291 14.45 27.93 -2.08
N LEU A 292 13.39 28.50 -2.67
CA LEU A 292 13.26 28.61 -4.12
C LEU A 292 14.40 29.44 -4.77
N GLN A 293 14.94 30.42 -4.05
CA GLN A 293 16.09 31.20 -4.53
C GLN A 293 17.40 30.39 -4.57
N GLN A 294 17.50 29.32 -3.77
CA GLN A 294 18.69 28.48 -3.68
C GLN A 294 18.67 27.32 -4.68
N ILE A 295 17.52 27.03 -5.30
CA ILE A 295 17.39 25.95 -6.26
C ILE A 295 17.99 26.37 -7.60
N ASP A 296 18.93 25.57 -8.09
CA ASP A 296 19.47 25.73 -9.45
C ASP A 296 18.42 25.30 -10.48
N LEU A 297 17.78 26.30 -11.11
CA LEU A 297 16.76 26.16 -12.15
C LEU A 297 17.34 25.91 -13.55
N SER A 298 18.67 25.98 -13.72
CA SER A 298 19.31 25.86 -15.03
C SER A 298 19.19 24.46 -15.66
N VAL A 299 18.90 23.43 -14.85
CA VAL A 299 18.79 22.03 -15.29
C VAL A 299 17.38 21.69 -15.81
N SER A 300 16.36 22.51 -15.52
CA SER A 300 14.95 22.14 -15.69
C SER A 300 14.31 22.54 -17.03
N LEU A 301 15.05 23.20 -17.93
CA LEU A 301 14.54 23.76 -19.19
C LEU A 301 14.96 23.00 -20.45
N ASN A 302 15.52 21.79 -20.32
CA ASN A 302 15.84 20.91 -21.45
C ASN A 302 14.99 19.63 -21.42
#